data_AF-A0A1I0Q2A9-F1
#
_entry.id   AF-A0A1I0Q2A9-F1
#
_cell.length_a   1.000
_cell.length_b   1.000
_cell.length_c   1.000
_cell.angle_alpha   90.00
_cell.angle_beta   90.00
_cell.angle_gamma   90.00
#
_symmetry.space_group_name_H-M   'P 1'
#
loop_
_entity.id
_entity.type
_entity.pdbx_description
1 polymer ?
#
loop_
_entity_poly.entity_id
_entity_poly.type
_entity_poly.pdbx_seq_one_letter_code
_entity_poly.pdbx_strand_id
1 'polypeptide(L)'
;MKLIEEYNHLVKSVKATAKASGNKINNEDISKRLGFTRTYFSGLLGGSVAIKEKHIKDFKAHFSKELSADIKPAPAGNPLDRAEATIKALLHRFAKLEAKVTNRPIQEILDELDDDIILQLNDLNKDN
;
A
#
# COMPACT_ATOMS: atom_id res chain seq x y z
N MET A 1 16.54 16.70 -4.34
CA MET A 1 15.08 16.67 -4.54
C MET A 1 14.49 17.93 -3.96
N LYS A 2 13.57 18.63 -4.66
CA LYS A 2 12.89 19.79 -4.05
C LYS A 2 11.97 19.24 -2.96
N LEU A 3 12.01 19.76 -1.73
CA LEU A 3 11.21 19.29 -0.58
C LEU A 3 9.71 19.12 -0.90
N ILE A 4 9.20 19.92 -1.84
CA ILE A 4 7.83 19.84 -2.36
C ILE A 4 7.57 18.51 -3.10
N GLU A 5 8.53 18.02 -3.87
CA GLU A 5 8.44 16.74 -4.61
C GLU A 5 8.42 15.56 -3.64
N GLU A 6 9.27 15.59 -2.61
CA GLU A 6 9.30 14.57 -1.56
C GLU A 6 7.97 14.51 -0.83
N TYR A 7 7.44 15.67 -0.43
CA TYR A 7 6.15 15.75 0.25
C TYR A 7 5.01 15.22 -0.63
N ASN A 8 4.97 15.60 -1.91
CA ASN A 8 3.97 15.10 -2.86
C ASN A 8 4.05 13.58 -3.05
N HIS A 9 5.27 13.03 -3.05
CA HIS A 9 5.48 11.59 -3.11
C HIS A 9 4.90 10.89 -1.87
N LEU A 10 5.16 11.42 -0.67
CA LEU A 10 4.63 10.86 0.59
C LEU A 10 3.09 10.86 0.62
N VAL A 11 2.45 11.95 0.18
CA VAL A 11 0.99 12.02 0.07
C VAL A 11 0.44 10.97 -0.90
N LYS A 12 1.12 10.75 -2.03
CA LYS A 12 0.73 9.70 -2.99
C LYS A 12 0.85 8.30 -2.39
N SER A 13 1.97 8.01 -1.70
CA SER A 13 2.19 6.72 -1.04
C SER A 13 1.11 6.42 -0.01
N VAL A 14 0.81 7.38 0.88
CA VAL A 14 -0.23 7.23 1.90
C VAL A 14 -1.61 6.94 1.28
N LYS A 15 -1.97 7.66 0.21
CA LYS A 15 -3.23 7.40 -0.51
C LYS A 15 -3.26 6.03 -1.20
N ALA A 16 -2.13 5.59 -1.75
CA ALA A 16 -2.03 4.30 -2.41
C ALA A 16 -2.20 3.16 -1.40
N THR A 17 -1.51 3.23 -0.26
CA THR A 17 -1.66 2.28 0.85
C THR A 17 -3.10 2.24 1.35
N ALA A 18 -3.70 3.40 1.57
CA ALA A 18 -5.08 3.48 2.07
C ALA A 18 -6.09 2.94 1.06
N LYS A 19 -5.88 3.15 -0.25
CA LYS A 19 -6.69 2.52 -1.29
C LYS A 19 -6.52 1.00 -1.28
N ALA A 20 -5.31 0.49 -1.09
CA ALA A 20 -5.03 -0.95 -1.03
C ALA A 20 -5.65 -1.62 0.20
N SER A 21 -5.77 -0.91 1.32
CA SER A 21 -6.47 -1.38 2.52
C SER A 21 -7.98 -1.17 2.50
N GLY A 22 -8.56 -0.81 1.35
CA GLY A 22 -10.01 -0.58 1.19
C GLY A 22 -10.52 0.73 1.79
N ASN A 23 -9.66 1.56 2.40
CA ASN A 23 -10.04 2.80 3.05
C ASN A 23 -9.53 4.02 2.28
N LYS A 24 -10.29 4.49 1.28
CA LYS A 24 -9.90 5.61 0.42
C LYS A 24 -9.87 6.93 1.21
N ILE A 25 -8.68 7.44 1.51
CA ILE A 25 -8.48 8.76 2.14
C ILE A 25 -8.20 9.85 1.10
N ASN A 26 -8.73 11.05 1.35
CA ASN A 26 -8.50 12.23 0.54
C ASN A 26 -7.51 13.21 1.24
N ASN A 27 -7.18 14.34 0.61
CA ASN A 27 -6.28 15.33 1.22
C ASN A 27 -6.86 15.93 2.50
N GLU A 28 -8.17 16.10 2.58
CA GLU A 28 -8.85 16.66 3.75
C GLU A 28 -8.68 15.74 4.98
N ASP A 29 -8.80 14.43 4.78
CA ASP A 29 -8.59 13.42 5.82
C ASP A 29 -7.14 13.41 6.31
N ILE A 30 -6.19 13.55 5.37
CA ILE A 30 -4.76 13.66 5.69
C ILE A 30 -4.49 14.93 6.51
N SER A 31 -5.04 16.09 6.11
CA SER A 31 -4.89 17.32 6.90
C SER A 31 -5.51 17.20 8.30
N LYS A 32 -6.70 16.59 8.43
CA LYS A 32 -7.36 16.38 9.72
C LYS A 32 -6.50 15.52 10.65
N ARG A 33 -5.92 14.43 10.14
CA ARG A 33 -5.02 13.54 10.91
C ARG A 33 -3.74 14.22 11.38
N LEU A 34 -3.24 15.17 10.60
CA LEU A 34 -2.07 15.99 10.98
C LEU A 34 -2.43 17.19 11.86
N GLY A 35 -3.71 17.38 12.19
CA GLY A 35 -4.18 18.53 12.98
C GLY A 35 -4.11 19.87 12.24
N PHE A 36 -4.06 19.86 10.90
CA PHE A 36 -3.98 21.07 10.09
C PHE A 36 -5.28 21.39 9.34
N THR A 37 -5.43 22.66 8.95
CA THR A 37 -6.58 23.14 8.17
C THR A 37 -6.50 22.68 6.71
N ARG A 38 -7.62 22.72 5.98
CA ARG A 38 -7.67 22.40 4.53
C ARG A 38 -6.68 23.23 3.68
N THR A 39 -6.34 24.45 4.12
CA THR A 39 -5.38 25.36 3.49
C THR A 39 -3.91 25.01 3.75
N TYR A 40 -3.64 24.00 4.57
CA TYR A 40 -2.30 23.54 4.92
C TYR A 40 -1.45 23.17 3.70
N PHE A 41 -2.03 22.44 2.75
CA PHE A 41 -1.33 22.01 1.54
C PHE A 41 -0.95 23.18 0.61
N SER A 42 -1.74 24.25 0.60
CA SER A 42 -1.40 25.49 -0.12
C SER A 42 -0.32 26.32 0.59
N GLY A 43 -0.24 26.27 1.93
CA GLY A 43 0.76 27.01 2.74
C GLY A 43 2.18 26.43 2.68
N LEU A 44 2.30 25.13 2.41
CA LEU A 44 3.58 24.45 2.19
C LEU A 44 4.39 25.03 1.02
N LEU A 45 3.76 25.80 0.12
CA LEU A 45 4.43 26.47 -0.99
C LEU A 45 5.16 27.76 -0.55
N GLY A 46 4.74 28.42 0.53
CA GLY A 46 5.23 29.74 0.96
C GLY A 46 6.16 29.77 2.19
N GLY A 47 6.31 28.66 2.92
CA GLY A 47 7.15 28.60 4.12
C GLY A 47 8.66 28.54 3.84
N SER A 48 9.47 28.90 4.85
CA SER A 48 10.93 28.71 4.83
C SER A 48 11.31 27.24 4.73
N VAL A 49 12.55 26.94 4.32
CA VAL A 49 13.07 25.57 4.15
C VAL A 49 12.91 24.74 5.45
N ALA A 50 13.25 25.32 6.59
CA ALA A 50 13.13 24.66 7.90
C ALA A 50 11.67 24.29 8.26
N ILE A 51 10.71 25.13 7.86
CA ILE A 51 9.29 24.85 8.06
C ILE A 51 8.87 23.65 7.19
N LYS A 52 9.29 23.61 5.92
CA LYS A 52 9.01 22.49 4.99
C LYS A 52 9.59 21.16 5.50
N GLU A 53 10.81 21.16 6.00
CA GLU A 53 11.46 19.97 6.57
C GLU A 53 10.72 19.47 7.82
N LYS A 54 10.33 20.39 8.71
CA LYS A 54 9.53 20.04 9.90
C LYS A 54 8.22 19.38 9.50
N HIS A 55 7.50 19.94 8.53
CA HIS A 55 6.25 19.35 8.04
C HIS A 55 6.43 17.97 7.42
N ILE A 56 7.50 17.73 6.67
CA ILE A 56 7.83 16.41 6.13
C ILE A 56 8.10 15.42 7.27
N LYS A 57 8.84 15.85 8.31
CA LYS A 57 9.12 15.01 9.48
C LYS A 57 7.85 14.65 10.25
N ASP A 58 6.99 15.63 10.50
CA ASP A 58 5.72 15.45 11.18
C ASP A 58 4.79 14.53 10.36
N PHE A 59 4.77 14.70 9.03
CA PHE A 59 4.05 13.81 8.12
C PHE A 59 4.52 12.36 8.23
N LYS A 60 5.84 12.14 8.15
CA LYS A 60 6.44 10.80 8.26
C LYS A 60 6.15 10.15 9.62
N ALA A 61 6.11 10.93 10.70
CA ALA A 61 5.78 10.41 12.02
C ALA A 61 4.32 9.95 12.10
N HIS A 62 3.37 10.80 11.68
CA HIS A 62 1.93 10.53 11.74
C HIS A 62 1.50 9.38 10.82
N PHE A 63 2.09 9.27 9.64
CA PHE A 63 1.78 8.22 8.67
C PHE A 63 2.85 7.13 8.63
N SER A 64 3.64 6.98 9.70
CA SER A 64 4.74 6.02 9.75
C SER A 64 4.26 4.60 9.44
N LYS A 65 3.07 4.21 9.92
CA LYS A 65 2.47 2.90 9.64
C LYS A 65 2.09 2.74 8.17
N GLU A 66 1.37 3.71 7.59
CA GLU A 66 0.96 3.70 6.18
C GLU A 66 2.13 3.84 5.20
N LEU A 67 3.22 4.48 5.63
CA LEU A 67 4.47 4.60 4.90
C LEU A 67 5.41 3.40 5.11
N SER A 68 5.28 2.69 6.23
CA SER A 68 6.00 1.44 6.52
C SER A 68 5.35 0.20 5.92
N ALA A 69 4.09 0.31 5.46
CA ALA A 69 3.45 -0.64 4.55
C ALA A 69 4.06 -0.55 3.14
N ASP A 70 5.39 -0.44 3.10
CA ASP A 70 6.23 -0.42 1.94
C ASP A 70 6.18 -1.85 1.39
N ILE A 71 5.21 -2.12 0.50
CA ILE A 71 5.40 -3.19 -0.50
C ILE A 71 6.45 -2.66 -1.48
N LYS A 72 7.68 -2.46 -0.98
CA LYS A 72 8.84 -2.41 -1.85
C LYS A 72 9.03 -3.83 -2.34
N PRO A 73 9.16 -4.08 -3.66
CA PRO A 73 9.72 -5.34 -4.11
C PRO A 73 11.05 -5.50 -3.37
N ALA A 74 11.16 -6.63 -2.67
CA ALA A 74 12.30 -6.89 -1.84
C ALA A 74 13.59 -6.82 -2.69
N PRO A 75 14.69 -6.30 -2.16
CA PRO A 75 15.93 -6.22 -2.91
C PRO A 75 16.38 -7.62 -3.35
N ALA A 76 16.93 -7.72 -4.55
CA ALA A 76 17.36 -9.00 -5.14
C ALA A 76 18.23 -9.80 -4.17
N GLY A 77 17.83 -11.05 -3.90
CA GLY A 77 18.49 -11.94 -2.94
C GLY A 77 17.80 -12.08 -1.59
N ASN A 78 16.77 -11.28 -1.29
CA ASN A 78 15.95 -11.41 -0.09
C ASN A 78 15.27 -12.80 -0.03
N PRO A 79 15.45 -13.58 1.05
CA PRO A 79 14.77 -14.87 1.24
C PRO A 79 13.24 -14.80 1.15
N LEU A 80 12.63 -13.68 1.58
CA LEU A 80 11.17 -13.48 1.54
C LEU A 80 10.66 -13.39 0.09
N ASP A 81 11.44 -12.80 -0.82
CA ASP A 81 11.09 -12.70 -2.25
C ASP A 81 11.15 -14.07 -2.93
N ARG A 82 12.12 -14.90 -2.54
CA ARG A 82 12.18 -16.30 -2.99
C ARG A 82 10.98 -17.09 -2.48
N ALA A 83 10.58 -16.90 -1.23
CA ALA A 83 9.38 -17.54 -0.68
C ALA A 83 8.11 -17.06 -1.42
N GLU A 84 7.96 -15.75 -1.62
CA GLU A 84 6.81 -15.16 -2.33
C GLU A 84 6.75 -15.63 -3.79
N ALA A 85 7.88 -15.61 -4.50
CA ALA A 85 7.98 -16.12 -5.87
C ALA A 85 7.66 -17.62 -5.95
N THR A 86 8.09 -18.39 -4.95
CA THR A 86 7.78 -19.83 -4.85
C THR A 86 6.29 -20.04 -4.63
N ILE A 87 5.65 -19.28 -3.74
CA ILE A 87 4.21 -19.36 -3.48
C ILE A 87 3.41 -18.99 -4.74
N LYS A 88 3.77 -17.90 -5.42
CA LYS A 88 3.13 -17.50 -6.70
C LYS A 88 3.30 -18.59 -7.77
N ALA A 89 4.48 -19.20 -7.87
CA ALA A 89 4.73 -20.28 -8.81
C ALA A 89 3.89 -21.54 -8.48
N LEU A 90 3.72 -21.86 -7.19
CA LEU A 90 2.89 -22.97 -6.74
C LEU A 90 1.40 -22.72 -7.03
N LEU A 91 0.88 -21.54 -6.72
CA LEU A 91 -0.50 -21.14 -7.04
C LEU A 91 -0.77 -21.22 -8.54
N HIS A 92 0.13 -20.68 -9.35
CA HIS A 92 -0.02 -20.74 -10.80
C HIS A 92 0.05 -22.19 -11.33
N ARG A 93 0.87 -23.05 -10.71
CA ARG A 93 0.96 -24.47 -11.09
C ARG A 93 -0.32 -25.22 -10.70
N PHE A 94 -0.90 -24.91 -9.55
CA PHE A 94 -2.18 -25.43 -9.12
C PHE A 94 -3.30 -25.01 -10.08
N ALA A 95 -3.44 -23.72 -10.38
CA ALA A 95 -4.46 -23.22 -11.31
C ALA A 95 -4.31 -23.84 -12.72
N LYS A 96 -3.08 -24.11 -13.17
CA LYS A 96 -2.83 -24.86 -14.42
C LYS A 96 -3.33 -26.30 -14.39
N LEU A 97 -3.23 -26.98 -13.25
CA LEU A 97 -3.72 -28.35 -13.10
C LEU A 97 -5.24 -28.37 -13.02
N GLU A 98 -5.81 -27.48 -12.21
CA GLU A 98 -7.25 -27.37 -12.05
C GLU A 98 -7.95 -26.94 -13.34
N ALA A 99 -7.37 -26.00 -14.09
CA ALA A 99 -7.86 -25.61 -15.43
C ALA A 99 -7.96 -26.81 -16.38
N LYS A 100 -7.01 -27.74 -16.31
CA LYS A 100 -7.04 -28.97 -17.13
C LYS A 100 -8.12 -29.94 -16.70
N VAL A 101 -8.40 -30.04 -15.41
CA VAL A 101 -9.39 -30.97 -14.85
C VAL A 101 -10.80 -30.41 -15.04
N THR A 102 -10.98 -29.10 -14.87
CA THR A 102 -12.28 -28.42 -14.88
C THR A 102 -12.62 -27.84 -16.26
N ASN A 103 -11.68 -27.83 -17.19
CA ASN A 103 -11.79 -27.20 -18.51
C ASN A 103 -12.16 -25.70 -18.44
N ARG A 104 -11.70 -25.02 -17.39
CA ARG A 104 -11.89 -23.58 -17.16
C ARG A 104 -10.62 -22.79 -17.51
N PRO A 105 -10.72 -21.50 -17.87
CA PRO A 105 -9.56 -20.64 -18.01
C PRO A 105 -8.76 -20.54 -16.71
N ILE A 106 -7.43 -20.55 -16.82
CA ILE A 106 -6.53 -20.43 -15.67
C ILE A 106 -6.80 -19.14 -14.89
N GLN A 107 -7.12 -18.04 -15.59
CA GLN A 107 -7.36 -16.75 -14.95
C GLN A 107 -8.57 -16.77 -14.04
N GLU A 108 -9.67 -17.42 -14.44
CA GLU A 108 -10.87 -17.52 -13.59
C GLU A 108 -10.59 -18.26 -12.27
N ILE A 109 -9.76 -19.31 -12.32
CA ILE A 109 -9.38 -20.07 -11.13
C ILE A 109 -8.45 -19.24 -10.23
N LEU A 110 -7.54 -18.47 -10.82
CA LEU A 110 -6.68 -17.57 -10.03
C LEU A 110 -7.50 -16.46 -9.35
N ASP A 111 -8.48 -15.89 -10.05
CA ASP A 111 -9.34 -14.86 -9.50
C ASP A 111 -10.18 -15.41 -8.32
N GLU A 112 -10.72 -16.63 -8.43
CA GLU A 112 -11.43 -17.31 -7.33
C GLU A 112 -10.52 -17.58 -6.12
N LEU A 113 -9.29 -18.04 -6.36
CA LEU A 113 -8.32 -18.27 -5.29
C LEU A 113 -7.96 -16.97 -4.56
N ASP A 114 -7.82 -15.86 -5.29
CA ASP A 114 -7.55 -14.55 -4.69
C ASP A 114 -8.73 -14.07 -3.81
N ASP A 115 -9.97 -14.25 -4.28
CA ASP A 115 -11.18 -13.93 -3.51
C ASP A 115 -11.30 -14.76 -2.23
N ASP A 116 -11.02 -16.08 -2.32
CA ASP A 116 -11.02 -16.99 -1.16
C ASP A 116 -9.94 -16.61 -0.13
N ILE A 117 -8.74 -16.26 -0.59
CA ILE A 117 -7.65 -15.81 0.27
C ILE A 117 -8.05 -14.51 1.00
N ILE A 118 -8.66 -13.55 0.30
CA ILE A 118 -9.13 -12.29 0.90
C ILE A 118 -10.19 -12.56 1.97
N LEU A 119 -11.14 -13.45 1.71
CA LEU A 119 -12.16 -13.87 2.67
C LEU A 119 -11.55 -14.49 3.93
N GLN A 120 -10.65 -15.46 3.77
CA GLN A 120 -9.99 -16.13 4.89
C GLN A 120 -9.13 -15.16 5.72
N LEU A 121 -8.41 -14.24 5.06
CA LEU A 121 -7.64 -13.21 5.75
C LEU A 121 -8.54 -12.24 6.53
N ASN A 122 -9.68 -11.85 5.97
CA ASN A 122 -10.64 -11.00 6.66
C ASN A 122 -11.23 -11.68 7.89
N ASP A 123 -11.48 -12.99 7.85
CA ASP A 123 -11.97 -13.73 9.00
C ASP A 123 -10.90 -13.88 10.09
N LEU A 124 -9.65 -14.21 9.73
CA LEU A 124 -8.52 -14.24 10.67
C LEU A 124 -8.25 -12.88 11.36
N ASN A 125 -8.55 -11.77 10.68
CA ASN A 125 -8.39 -10.42 11.22
C ASN A 125 -9.56 -9.98 12.11
N LYS A 126 -10.72 -10.65 12.07
CA LYS A 126 -11.85 -10.37 12.97
C LYS A 126 -11.68 -11.06 14.34
N ASP A 127 -10.91 -12.14 14.38
CA ASP A 127 -10.65 -12.94 15.58
C ASP A 127 -9.42 -12.45 16.38
N ASN A 128 -8.83 -11.30 16.02
CA ASN A 128 -7.76 -10.60 16.74
C ASN A 128 -8.22 -9.22 17.22
#